data_AF-A0A3D3I774-F1
#
_entry.id   AF-A0A3D3I774-F1
#
_cell.length_a   1.000
_cell.length_b   1.000
_cell.length_c   1.000
_cell.angle_alpha   90.00
_cell.angle_beta   90.00
_cell.angle_gamma   90.00
#
_symmetry.space_group_name_H-M   'P 1'
#
loop_
_entity.id
_entity.type
_entity.pdbx_description
1 polymer ?
#
loop_
_entity_poly.entity_id
_entity_poly.type
_entity_poly.pdbx_seq_one_letter_code
_entity_poly.pdbx_strand_id
1 'polypeptide(L)'
;MLLLHFIYYIIIMRTEVFEAMELNTKSAVIQDFGEFVASRSYYGCTIYLYALPGFFVEVIYSGNFQSQIECIRIQNDSKVLEHYAKGIDLNLDL
;
A
#
# COMPACT_ATOMS: atom_id res chain seq x y z
N MET A 1 -23.31 -2.85 15.96
CA MET A 1 -22.02 -2.57 15.29
C MET A 1 -21.18 -3.85 15.20
N LEU A 2 -21.68 -4.87 14.48
CA LEU A 2 -21.03 -6.20 14.36
C LEU A 2 -20.90 -6.64 12.89
N LEU A 3 -21.69 -6.06 11.97
CA LEU A 3 -21.64 -6.36 10.54
C LEU A 3 -20.34 -5.92 9.86
N LEU A 4 -19.79 -4.75 10.22
CA LEU A 4 -18.53 -4.25 9.63
C LEU A 4 -17.35 -5.16 9.95
N HIS A 5 -17.25 -5.63 11.20
CA HIS A 5 -16.18 -6.55 11.63
C HIS A 5 -16.30 -7.92 10.93
N PHE A 6 -17.53 -8.39 10.69
CA PHE A 6 -17.78 -9.67 10.01
C PHE A 6 -17.48 -9.60 8.50
N ILE A 7 -17.77 -8.47 7.84
CA ILE A 7 -17.44 -8.28 6.41
C ILE A 7 -15.94 -8.09 6.21
N TYR A 8 -15.26 -7.38 7.12
CA TYR A 8 -13.79 -7.22 7.08
C TYR A 8 -13.06 -8.57 7.14
N TYR A 9 -13.60 -9.53 7.90
CA TYR A 9 -13.05 -10.88 8.01
C TYR A 9 -13.28 -11.75 6.76
N ILE A 10 -14.26 -11.41 5.92
CA ILE A 10 -14.66 -12.20 4.73
C ILE A 10 -13.79 -11.89 3.50
N ILE A 11 -13.10 -10.75 3.46
CA ILE A 11 -12.30 -10.33 2.30
C ILE A 11 -10.88 -9.94 2.73
N ILE A 12 -10.21 -10.78 3.51
CA ILE A 12 -8.74 -10.69 3.62
C ILE A 12 -8.18 -11.13 2.27
N MET A 13 -7.58 -10.20 1.54
CA MET A 13 -6.91 -10.53 0.30
C MET A 13 -5.64 -11.32 0.63
N ARG A 14 -5.50 -12.51 0.03
CA ARG A 14 -4.31 -13.32 0.22
C ARG A 14 -3.14 -12.74 -0.55
N THR A 15 -2.01 -12.54 0.12
CA THR A 15 -0.80 -11.96 -0.46
C THR A 15 -0.30 -12.77 -1.65
N GLU A 16 -0.42 -14.09 -1.65
CA GLU A 16 0.01 -14.95 -2.75
C GLU A 16 -0.83 -14.73 -4.01
N VAL A 17 -2.14 -14.48 -3.83
CA VAL A 17 -3.07 -14.20 -4.93
C VAL A 17 -2.76 -12.83 -5.52
N PHE A 18 -2.54 -11.83 -4.68
CA PHE A 18 -2.15 -10.50 -5.12
C PHE A 18 -0.81 -10.55 -5.87
N GLU A 19 0.20 -11.24 -5.33
CA GLU A 19 1.55 -11.26 -5.91
C GLU A 19 1.58 -11.90 -7.31
N ALA A 20 0.73 -12.90 -7.55
CA ALA A 20 0.57 -13.56 -8.84
C ALA A 20 -0.18 -12.74 -9.91
N MET A 21 -0.81 -11.62 -9.55
CA MET A 21 -1.50 -10.74 -10.50
C MET A 21 -0.53 -9.97 -11.38
N GLU A 22 -0.95 -9.70 -12.61
CA GLU A 22 -0.26 -8.75 -13.49
C GLU A 22 -0.30 -7.33 -12.92
N LEU A 23 0.67 -6.50 -13.32
CA LEU A 23 0.85 -5.13 -12.81
C LEU A 23 -0.42 -4.28 -12.97
N ASN A 24 -1.10 -4.37 -14.12
CA ASN A 24 -2.33 -3.61 -14.38
C ASN A 24 -3.46 -4.03 -13.43
N THR A 25 -3.58 -5.33 -13.16
CA THR A 25 -4.57 -5.86 -12.22
C THR A 25 -4.25 -5.45 -10.79
N LYS A 26 -2.97 -5.50 -10.37
CA LYS A 26 -2.52 -4.98 -9.07
C LYS A 26 -2.86 -3.50 -8.93
N SER A 27 -2.62 -2.69 -9.97
CA SER A 27 -2.94 -1.27 -9.97
C SER A 27 -4.44 -1.01 -9.81
N ALA A 28 -5.29 -1.76 -10.52
CA ALA A 28 -6.74 -1.64 -10.39
C ALA A 28 -7.21 -2.00 -8.98
N VAL A 29 -6.68 -3.08 -8.40
CA VAL A 29 -6.98 -3.48 -7.02
C VAL A 29 -6.61 -2.39 -6.01
N ILE A 30 -5.43 -1.78 -6.15
CA ILE A 30 -5.01 -0.68 -5.26
C ILE A 30 -5.91 0.54 -5.45
N GLN A 31 -6.30 0.84 -6.69
CA GLN A 31 -7.19 1.97 -6.97
C GLN A 31 -8.59 1.77 -6.35
N ASP A 32 -9.12 0.55 -6.38
CA ASP A 32 -10.47 0.24 -5.92
C ASP A 32 -10.55 0.00 -4.40
N PHE A 33 -9.48 -0.57 -3.80
CA PHE A 33 -9.50 -1.06 -2.42
C PHE A 33 -8.36 -0.52 -1.54
N GLY A 34 -7.38 0.17 -2.11
CA GLY A 34 -6.21 0.66 -1.39
C GLY A 34 -6.48 1.99 -0.70
N GLU A 35 -6.15 2.07 0.59
CA GLU A 35 -6.14 3.33 1.34
C GLU A 35 -4.73 3.92 1.32
N PHE A 36 -4.58 5.17 0.86
CA PHE A 36 -3.28 5.83 0.88
C PHE A 36 -2.83 6.07 2.33
N VAL A 37 -1.62 5.63 2.65
CA VAL A 37 -1.03 5.79 3.98
C VAL A 37 -0.03 6.92 3.99
N ALA A 38 0.95 6.88 3.09
CA ALA A 38 2.06 7.83 3.06
C ALA A 38 2.83 7.76 1.74
N SER A 39 3.67 8.77 1.50
CA SER A 39 4.59 8.80 0.37
C SER A 39 6.02 9.07 0.83
N ARG A 40 6.98 8.58 0.04
CA ARG A 40 8.40 8.94 0.19
C ARG A 40 9.05 9.08 -1.18
N SER A 41 10.12 9.86 -1.24
CA SER A 41 10.98 9.94 -2.42
C SER A 41 12.30 9.22 -2.12
N TYR A 42 12.73 8.34 -3.02
CA TYR A 42 13.96 7.57 -2.87
C TYR A 42 14.67 7.42 -4.21
N TYR A 43 15.93 7.86 -4.29
CA TYR A 43 16.73 7.90 -5.52
C TYR A 43 16.00 8.49 -6.74
N GLY A 44 15.18 9.53 -6.53
CA GLY A 44 14.42 10.17 -7.58
C GLY A 44 13.11 9.47 -7.95
N CYS A 45 12.84 8.27 -7.43
CA CYS A 45 11.54 7.62 -7.57
C CYS A 45 10.58 8.10 -6.48
N THR A 46 9.30 8.17 -6.85
CA THR A 46 8.21 8.43 -5.89
C THR A 46 7.60 7.09 -5.48
N ILE A 47 7.49 6.85 -4.18
CA ILE A 47 6.98 5.60 -3.63
C ILE A 47 5.77 5.93 -2.76
N TYR A 48 4.61 5.36 -3.10
CA TYR A 48 3.39 5.47 -2.32
C TYR A 48 3.13 4.19 -1.57
N LEU A 49 2.84 4.31 -0.28
CA LEU A 49 2.40 3.21 0.57
C LEU A 49 0.87 3.23 0.63
N TYR A 50 0.27 2.10 0.30
CA TYR A 50 -1.15 1.85 0.44
C TYR A 50 -1.39 0.72 1.45
N ALA A 51 -2.46 0.83 2.22
CA ALA A 51 -3.02 -0.26 3.01
C ALA A 51 -4.09 -0.98 2.19
N LEU A 52 -3.96 -2.29 2.06
CA LEU A 52 -5.01 -3.19 1.59
C LEU A 52 -5.52 -4.03 2.76
N PRO A 53 -6.68 -4.68 2.64
CA PRO A 53 -7.17 -5.59 3.66
C PRO A 53 -6.16 -6.72 3.97
N GLY A 54 -5.44 -6.57 5.09
CA GLY A 54 -4.50 -7.55 5.63
C GLY A 54 -3.01 -7.30 5.36
N PHE A 55 -2.62 -6.33 4.50
CA PHE A 55 -1.21 -6.05 4.21
C PHE A 55 -0.98 -4.66 3.61
N PHE A 56 0.28 -4.23 3.57
CA PHE A 56 0.69 -2.98 2.94
C PHE A 56 1.35 -3.23 1.58
N VAL A 57 1.26 -2.24 0.70
CA VAL A 57 1.84 -2.29 -0.65
C VAL A 57 2.53 -0.99 -0.97
N GLU A 58 3.75 -1.09 -1.51
CA GLU A 58 4.45 0.03 -2.13
C GLU A 58 4.18 0.05 -3.64
N VAL A 59 3.71 1.20 -4.13
CA VAL A 59 3.62 1.52 -5.56
C VAL A 59 4.77 2.45 -5.89
N ILE A 60 5.66 2.01 -6.77
CA ILE A 60 6.88 2.72 -7.12
C ILE A 60 6.70 3.32 -8.51
N TYR A 61 6.80 4.64 -8.60
CA TYR A 61 6.72 5.41 -9.84
C TYR A 61 8.12 5.82 -10.29
N SER A 62 8.35 5.74 -11.60
CA SER A 62 9.62 6.15 -12.19
C SER A 62 9.86 7.64 -11.98
N GLY A 63 11.08 8.02 -11.59
CA GLY A 63 11.45 9.43 -11.41
C GLY A 63 11.38 10.28 -12.67
N ASN A 64 11.47 9.66 -13.85
CA ASN A 64 11.40 10.37 -15.13
C ASN A 64 9.96 10.63 -15.61
N PHE A 65 9.01 9.81 -15.15
CA PHE A 65 7.60 9.90 -15.54
C PHE A 65 6.75 9.58 -14.31
N GLN A 66 6.26 10.62 -13.62
CA GLN A 66 5.44 10.47 -12.41
C GLN A 66 4.15 9.65 -12.61
N SER A 67 3.75 9.37 -13.86
CA SER A 67 2.57 8.59 -14.21
C SER A 67 2.86 7.11 -14.51
N GLN A 68 4.13 6.68 -14.59
CA GLN A 68 4.48 5.30 -14.92
C GLN A 68 4.82 4.51 -13.67
N ILE A 69 3.94 3.55 -13.32
CA ILE A 69 4.22 2.54 -12.30
C ILE A 69 5.34 1.63 -12.81
N GLU A 70 6.45 1.60 -12.09
CA GLU A 70 7.59 0.74 -12.37
C GLU A 70 7.38 -0.64 -11.74
N CYS A 71 6.92 -0.67 -10.48
CA CYS A 71 6.52 -1.91 -9.83
C CYS A 71 5.59 -1.67 -8.65
N ILE A 72 4.94 -2.76 -8.25
CA ILE A 72 4.06 -2.85 -7.08
C ILE A 72 4.57 -4.02 -6.24
N ARG A 73 4.83 -3.79 -4.95
CA ARG A 73 5.40 -4.81 -4.05
C ARG A 73 4.66 -4.82 -2.72
N ILE A 74 4.32 -6.02 -2.26
CA ILE A 74 3.86 -6.22 -0.89
C ILE A 74 4.98 -5.82 0.06
N GLN A 75 4.66 -5.01 1.07
CA GLN A 75 5.63 -4.55 2.04
C GLN A 75 5.41 -5.19 3.40
N ASN A 76 6.27 -6.15 3.72
CA ASN A 76 6.27 -6.90 4.98
C ASN A 76 7.52 -6.59 5.84
N ASP A 77 8.46 -5.78 5.33
CA ASP A 77 9.65 -5.40 6.08
C ASP A 77 9.29 -4.31 7.10
N SER A 78 9.34 -4.67 8.39
CA SER A 78 9.06 -3.75 9.48
C SER A 78 9.95 -2.51 9.47
N LYS A 79 11.21 -2.63 9.02
CA LYS A 79 12.13 -1.48 8.92
C LYS A 79 11.67 -0.48 7.88
N VAL A 80 11.10 -0.97 6.77
CA VAL A 80 10.54 -0.08 5.75
C VAL A 80 9.29 0.61 6.28
N LEU A 81 8.41 -0.12 6.97
CA LEU A 81 7.22 0.45 7.59
C LEU A 81 7.55 1.48 8.69
N GLU A 82 8.63 1.27 9.45
CA GLU A 82 9.13 2.27 10.42
C GLU A 82 9.50 3.60 9.77
N HIS A 83 10.01 3.60 8.52
CA HIS A 83 10.28 4.85 7.81
C HIS A 83 9.01 5.67 7.55
N TYR A 84 7.88 4.98 7.34
CA TYR A 84 6.58 5.63 7.19
C TYR A 84 6.01 6.06 8.55
N ALA A 85 6.18 5.26 9.59
CA ALA A 85 5.75 5.60 10.95
C ALA A 85 6.46 6.83 11.53
N LYS A 86 7.73 7.07 11.16
CA LYS A 86 8.48 8.28 11.56
C LYS A 86 7.85 9.59 11.05
N GLY A 87 6.99 9.53 10.04
CA GLY A 87 6.24 10.68 9.52
C GLY A 87 4.83 10.84 10.11
N ILE A 88 4.38 9.90 10.95
CA ILE A 88 3.09 9.95 11.63
C ILE A 88 3.30 10.64 12.98
N ASP A 89 2.86 11.88 13.10
CA ASP A 89 2.79 12.55 14.41
C ASP A 89 1.66 11.90 15.22
N LEU A 90 2.03 11.00 16.14
CA LEU A 90 1.09 10.30 17.03
C LEU A 90 0.40 11.23 18.04
N ASN A 91 0.74 12.53 18.05
CA ASN A 91 0.09 13.56 18.86
C ASN A 91 -1.03 14.30 18.12
N LEU A 92 -1.43 13.86 16.93
CA LEU A 92 -2.69 14.30 16.32
C LEU A 92 -3.85 13.71 17.14
N ASP A 93 -4.37 14.57 18.02
CA ASP A 93 -5.40 14.34 19.04
C ASP A 93 -6.48 13.31 18.63
N LEU A 94 -6.64 12.29 19.48
CA LEU A 94 -7.86 11.49 19.64
C LEU A 94 -8.89 12.27 20.44
#